data_AF-A0A7K9LK09-F1
#
_entry.id   AF-A0A7K9LK09-F1
#
_cell.length_a   1.000
_cell.length_b   1.000
_cell.length_c   1.000
_cell.angle_alpha   90.00
_cell.angle_beta   90.00
_cell.angle_gamma   90.00
#
_symmetry.space_group_name_H-M   'P 1'
#
loop_
_entity.id
_entity.type
_entity.pdbx_description
1 polymer ?
#
loop_
_entity_poly.entity_id
_entity_poly.type
_entity_poly.pdbx_seq_one_letter_code
_entity_poly.pdbx_strand_id
1 'polypeptide(L)'
;PPVMLVELLFQAACVSLFLSSGQGRVYPARKKPASFAVERRRVGPHVCFPGSGSGCCPGWMLSPGSGKCTLPLCSFGCGGGSCIAPNLCMCPDGEQGITCPEPLGACGEYGCDLSCNHGGCQEVARVCPVGFSMAETANGVRCTDIDECQSAACEGTCVNTEGGFACECGAGRELSADRRSCRDTDECQATPCQHRCENSVGSYRCSCRPGYHLHGNRHSCV
;
A
#
# COMPACT_ATOMS: atom_id res chain seq x y z
N PRO A 1 -67.96 -11.35 12.06
CA PRO A 1 -69.00 -10.65 11.26
C PRO A 1 -68.51 -9.28 10.76
N PRO A 2 -68.59 -8.97 9.46
CA PRO A 2 -68.59 -9.84 8.28
C PRO A 2 -67.33 -9.65 7.40
N VAL A 3 -66.76 -10.66 6.75
CA VAL A 3 -67.17 -11.45 5.54
C VAL A 3 -66.99 -10.68 4.22
N MET A 4 -66.14 -11.21 3.33
CA MET A 4 -66.44 -11.67 1.94
C MET A 4 -65.09 -11.94 1.22
N LEU A 5 -64.62 -13.19 1.12
CA LEU A 5 -64.89 -14.19 0.05
C LEU A 5 -64.64 -13.61 -1.35
N VAL A 6 -63.83 -14.21 -2.23
CA VAL A 6 -64.07 -15.50 -2.95
C VAL A 6 -62.70 -15.98 -3.49
N GLU A 7 -62.15 -17.08 -2.98
CA GLU A 7 -62.12 -18.46 -3.53
C GLU A 7 -61.06 -18.71 -4.64
N LEU A 8 -60.02 -19.52 -4.37
CA LEU A 8 -59.90 -21.00 -4.57
C LEU A 8 -59.70 -21.35 -6.08
N LEU A 9 -58.89 -22.30 -6.55
CA LEU A 9 -58.07 -23.35 -5.94
C LEU A 9 -57.28 -24.08 -7.06
N PHE A 10 -56.28 -24.83 -6.58
CA PHE A 10 -55.81 -26.14 -7.07
C PHE A 10 -54.94 -26.29 -8.32
N GLN A 11 -53.69 -26.64 -8.00
CA GLN A 11 -52.92 -27.72 -8.63
C GLN A 11 -53.77 -28.97 -8.89
N ALA A 12 -53.53 -29.64 -10.01
CA ALA A 12 -53.10 -31.05 -10.09
C ALA A 12 -53.56 -31.69 -11.40
N ALA A 13 -52.64 -32.48 -11.95
CA ALA A 13 -52.77 -33.28 -13.15
C ALA A 13 -54.01 -34.18 -13.17
N CYS A 14 -54.55 -34.43 -14.36
CA CYS A 14 -55.10 -35.75 -14.64
C CYS A 14 -54.90 -36.16 -16.10
N VAL A 15 -54.54 -37.42 -16.19
CA VAL A 15 -54.06 -38.21 -17.31
C VAL A 15 -55.24 -38.74 -18.15
N SER A 16 -54.97 -38.92 -19.45
CA SER A 16 -55.63 -39.84 -20.40
C SER A 16 -57.07 -39.59 -20.86
N LEU A 17 -57.22 -39.31 -22.16
CA LEU A 17 -58.31 -39.86 -22.99
C LEU A 17 -57.80 -40.22 -24.41
N PHE A 18 -57.80 -41.53 -24.68
CA PHE A 18 -58.17 -42.26 -25.91
C PHE A 18 -57.41 -42.11 -27.24
N LEU A 19 -56.59 -43.14 -27.50
CA LEU A 19 -56.65 -44.09 -28.64
C LEU A 19 -57.39 -43.64 -29.93
N SER A 20 -56.68 -43.58 -31.06
CA SER A 20 -56.72 -44.65 -32.09
C SER A 20 -55.96 -44.25 -33.37
N SER A 21 -55.19 -45.21 -33.88
CA SER A 21 -54.82 -45.44 -35.28
C SER A 21 -53.95 -44.43 -36.03
N GLY A 22 -52.76 -44.93 -36.41
CA GLY A 22 -52.41 -44.93 -37.83
C GLY A 22 -51.29 -43.97 -38.28
N GLN A 23 -50.16 -44.60 -38.62
CA GLN A 23 -49.15 -44.15 -39.58
C GLN A 23 -48.13 -43.12 -39.10
N GLY A 24 -46.90 -43.60 -38.96
CA GLY A 24 -45.72 -42.78 -38.84
C GLY A 24 -45.57 -41.82 -40.01
N ARG A 25 -45.35 -40.55 -39.68
CA ARG A 25 -44.68 -39.58 -40.55
C ARG A 25 -43.57 -38.94 -39.75
N VAL A 26 -42.34 -39.29 -40.11
CA VAL A 26 -41.14 -38.52 -39.76
C VAL A 26 -41.28 -37.18 -40.46
N TYR A 27 -41.61 -36.13 -39.71
CA TYR A 27 -41.50 -34.77 -40.21
C TYR A 27 -40.01 -34.39 -40.16
N PRO A 28 -39.40 -33.92 -41.25
CA PRO A 28 -38.04 -33.41 -41.18
C PRO A 28 -38.02 -32.24 -40.20
N ALA A 29 -37.07 -32.26 -39.26
CA ALA A 29 -36.79 -31.13 -38.40
C ALA A 29 -36.66 -29.89 -39.28
N ARG A 30 -37.54 -28.90 -39.09
CA ARG A 30 -37.35 -27.57 -39.69
C ARG A 30 -35.98 -27.10 -39.24
N LYS A 31 -35.00 -27.10 -40.14
CA LYS A 31 -33.76 -26.35 -39.93
C LYS A 31 -34.20 -24.92 -39.64
N LYS A 32 -33.97 -24.46 -38.41
CA LYS A 32 -34.09 -23.03 -38.09
C LYS A 32 -33.27 -22.29 -39.16
N PRO A 33 -33.80 -21.24 -39.79
CA PRO A 33 -32.97 -20.43 -40.66
C PRO A 33 -31.77 -19.98 -39.82
N ALA A 34 -30.57 -20.15 -40.34
CA ALA A 34 -29.39 -19.54 -39.77
C ALA A 34 -29.63 -18.02 -39.82
N SER A 35 -30.13 -17.48 -38.72
CA SER A 35 -30.05 -16.06 -38.45
C SER A 35 -28.56 -15.76 -38.43
N PHE A 36 -28.03 -15.26 -39.54
CA PHE A 36 -26.78 -14.51 -39.55
C PHE A 36 -27.03 -13.30 -38.63
N ALA A 37 -26.78 -13.49 -37.33
CA ALA A 37 -26.58 -12.37 -36.44
C ALA A 37 -25.34 -11.66 -37.01
N VAL A 38 -25.55 -10.51 -37.65
CA VAL A 38 -24.44 -9.60 -37.94
C VAL A 38 -23.94 -9.18 -36.56
N GLU A 39 -22.92 -9.88 -36.09
CA GLU A 39 -22.22 -9.57 -34.86
C GLU A 39 -21.71 -8.14 -35.04
N ARG A 40 -22.37 -7.17 -34.41
CA ARG A 40 -22.02 -5.76 -34.56
C ARG A 40 -20.69 -5.54 -33.86
N ARG A 41 -19.61 -5.83 -34.57
CA ARG A 41 -18.26 -5.49 -34.16
C ARG A 41 -18.23 -4.00 -33.92
N ARG A 42 -17.84 -3.64 -32.70
CA ARG A 42 -17.50 -2.29 -32.33
C ARG A 42 -16.33 -1.88 -33.24
N VAL A 43 -16.44 -0.73 -33.88
CA VAL A 43 -15.39 -0.15 -34.71
C VAL A 43 -15.21 1.29 -34.27
N GLY A 44 -13.96 1.70 -34.08
CA GLY A 44 -13.65 3.02 -33.57
C GLY A 44 -12.28 3.07 -32.90
N PRO A 45 -11.93 4.23 -32.32
CA PRO A 45 -10.67 4.42 -31.62
C PRO A 45 -10.56 3.47 -30.43
N HIS A 46 -9.35 2.94 -30.22
CA HIS A 46 -8.99 2.03 -29.12
C HIS A 46 -9.94 0.84 -28.95
N VAL A 47 -10.43 0.30 -30.06
CA VAL A 47 -11.18 -0.96 -30.09
C VAL A 47 -10.24 -2.08 -30.52
N CYS A 48 -10.15 -3.10 -29.68
CA CYS A 48 -9.37 -4.30 -29.91
C CYS A 48 -10.30 -5.50 -30.10
N PHE A 49 -9.79 -6.56 -30.73
CA PHE A 49 -10.56 -7.77 -31.04
C PHE A 49 -9.96 -8.99 -30.32
N PRO A 50 -10.19 -9.14 -29.00
CA PRO A 50 -9.75 -10.32 -28.28
C PRO A 50 -10.68 -11.51 -28.61
N GLY A 51 -10.13 -12.57 -29.18
CA GLY A 51 -10.85 -13.82 -29.47
C GLY A 51 -11.98 -13.65 -30.49
N SER A 52 -13.22 -13.90 -30.05
CA SER A 52 -14.44 -13.85 -30.87
C SER A 52 -15.20 -12.51 -30.79
N GLY A 53 -14.78 -11.56 -29.94
CA GLY A 53 -15.51 -10.31 -29.69
C GLY A 53 -14.77 -9.05 -30.11
N SER A 54 -15.41 -7.89 -29.86
CA SER A 54 -14.82 -6.56 -30.00
C SER A 54 -15.07 -5.74 -28.73
N GLY A 55 -14.00 -5.21 -28.13
CA GLY A 55 -14.05 -4.47 -26.87
C GLY A 55 -13.02 -3.35 -26.83
N CYS A 56 -13.01 -2.55 -25.78
CA CYS A 56 -11.97 -1.54 -25.63
C CYS A 56 -10.61 -2.22 -25.42
N CYS A 57 -9.56 -1.64 -26.01
CA CYS A 57 -8.20 -2.07 -25.78
C CYS A 57 -7.83 -1.91 -24.29
N PRO A 58 -6.83 -2.68 -23.80
CA PRO A 58 -6.32 -2.50 -22.45
C PRO A 58 -5.99 -1.03 -22.16
N GLY A 59 -6.45 -0.53 -21.02
CA GLY A 59 -6.27 0.87 -20.64
C GLY A 59 -7.34 1.83 -21.15
N TRP A 60 -8.37 1.36 -21.88
CA TRP A 60 -9.45 2.19 -22.40
C TRP A 60 -10.82 1.66 -21.99
N MET A 61 -11.77 2.57 -21.78
CA MET A 61 -13.15 2.26 -21.43
C MET A 61 -14.15 3.08 -22.23
N LEU A 62 -15.42 2.70 -22.13
CA LEU A 62 -16.51 3.38 -22.81
C LEU A 62 -16.77 4.74 -22.19
N SER A 63 -16.76 5.77 -23.03
CA SER A 63 -17.27 7.09 -22.68
C SER A 63 -18.79 7.01 -22.44
N PRO A 64 -19.32 7.49 -21.31
CA PRO A 64 -20.74 7.38 -20.96
C PRO A 64 -21.69 8.03 -21.98
N GLY A 65 -21.25 9.11 -22.65
CA GLY A 65 -22.08 9.84 -23.61
C GLY A 65 -22.02 9.28 -25.03
N SER A 66 -20.85 8.85 -25.48
CA SER A 66 -20.66 8.38 -26.87
C SER A 66 -20.71 6.87 -27.02
N GLY A 67 -20.59 6.14 -25.91
CA GLY A 67 -20.45 4.70 -25.90
C GLY A 67 -19.25 4.24 -26.73
N LYS A 68 -18.20 5.05 -26.91
CA LYS A 68 -16.95 4.71 -27.64
C LYS A 68 -15.79 4.52 -26.67
N CYS A 69 -14.77 3.75 -27.06
CA CYS A 69 -13.59 3.46 -26.25
C CYS A 69 -12.61 4.64 -26.23
N THR A 70 -13.03 5.79 -25.69
CA THR A 70 -12.26 7.04 -25.72
C THR A 70 -11.89 7.56 -24.34
N LEU A 71 -12.31 6.88 -23.28
CA LEU A 71 -11.98 7.28 -21.91
C LEU A 71 -10.79 6.43 -21.42
N PRO A 72 -9.63 7.03 -21.11
CA PRO A 72 -8.48 6.29 -20.63
C PRO A 72 -8.63 5.84 -19.17
N LEU A 73 -7.96 4.74 -18.82
CA LEU A 73 -7.90 4.18 -17.46
C LEU A 73 -6.57 4.55 -16.81
N CYS A 74 -6.63 5.20 -15.65
CA CYS A 74 -5.48 5.45 -14.79
C CYS A 74 -5.65 4.63 -13.50
N SER A 75 -4.83 3.59 -13.33
CA SER A 75 -4.95 2.62 -12.22
C SER A 75 -4.75 3.24 -10.83
N PHE A 76 -3.89 4.26 -10.74
CA PHE A 76 -3.55 4.94 -9.50
C PHE A 76 -4.35 6.22 -9.26
N GLY A 77 -5.23 6.61 -10.19
CA GLY A 77 -5.85 7.93 -10.20
C GLY A 77 -4.84 9.06 -10.45
N CYS A 78 -5.34 10.24 -10.83
CA CYS A 78 -4.48 11.38 -11.18
C CYS A 78 -4.39 12.46 -10.09
N GLY A 79 -4.98 12.24 -8.90
CA GLY A 79 -5.14 13.31 -7.89
C GLY A 79 -5.98 14.45 -8.47
N GLY A 80 -5.52 15.70 -8.32
CA GLY A 80 -6.10 16.91 -8.90
C GLY A 80 -5.89 17.06 -10.41
N GLY A 81 -5.20 16.12 -11.06
CA GLY A 81 -5.04 16.06 -12.50
C GLY A 81 -6.12 15.28 -13.23
N SER A 82 -6.01 15.21 -14.56
CA SER A 82 -6.93 14.47 -15.44
C SER A 82 -6.22 13.35 -16.18
N CYS A 83 -6.85 12.19 -16.29
CA CYS A 83 -6.33 11.06 -17.07
C CYS A 83 -6.44 11.38 -18.57
N ILE A 84 -5.31 11.54 -19.25
CA ILE A 84 -5.25 11.90 -20.68
C ILE A 84 -4.89 10.71 -21.57
N ALA A 85 -4.23 9.69 -21.02
CA ALA A 85 -3.96 8.42 -21.67
C ALA A 85 -3.86 7.31 -20.59
N PRO A 86 -3.81 6.01 -20.96
CA PRO A 86 -3.73 4.94 -19.98
C PRO A 86 -2.53 5.11 -19.04
N ASN A 87 -2.80 5.20 -17.73
CA ASN A 87 -1.82 5.50 -16.69
C ASN A 87 -0.98 6.78 -16.91
N LEU A 88 -1.52 7.75 -17.65
CA LEU A 88 -0.88 9.04 -17.89
C LEU A 88 -1.85 10.17 -17.53
N CYS A 89 -1.41 10.98 -16.58
CA CYS A 89 -2.13 12.12 -16.03
C CYS A 89 -1.54 13.42 -16.57
N MET A 90 -2.42 14.38 -16.83
CA MET A 90 -2.08 15.78 -17.02
C MET A 90 -2.38 16.53 -15.73
N CYS A 91 -1.36 17.21 -15.21
CA CYS A 91 -1.39 17.82 -13.90
C CYS A 91 -1.74 19.31 -13.97
N PRO A 92 -2.20 19.92 -12.86
CA PRO A 92 -2.61 21.33 -12.83
C PRO A 92 -1.50 22.32 -13.17
N ASP A 93 -0.24 21.92 -12.92
CA ASP A 93 0.98 22.63 -13.30
C ASP A 93 1.34 22.47 -14.79
N GLY A 94 0.60 21.64 -15.54
CA GLY A 94 0.82 21.36 -16.95
C GLY A 94 1.79 20.21 -17.22
N GLU A 95 2.37 19.62 -16.17
CA GLU A 95 3.27 18.47 -16.29
C GLU A 95 2.50 17.18 -16.52
N GLN A 96 3.18 16.17 -17.07
CA GLN A 96 2.62 14.83 -17.28
C GLN A 96 3.28 13.81 -16.35
N GLY A 97 2.48 12.94 -15.75
CA GLY A 97 2.98 11.95 -14.80
C GLY A 97 2.04 10.76 -14.63
N ILE A 98 2.48 9.74 -13.88
CA ILE A 98 1.63 8.59 -13.52
C ILE A 98 0.59 8.99 -12.47
N THR A 99 0.96 9.94 -11.59
CA THR A 99 0.09 10.65 -10.64
C THR A 99 0.53 12.11 -10.62
N CYS A 100 -0.35 13.03 -10.20
CA CYS A 100 0.03 14.43 -10.04
C CYS A 100 0.53 14.72 -8.62
N PRO A 101 1.61 15.52 -8.48
CA PRO A 101 2.06 15.99 -7.18
C PRO A 101 1.01 16.97 -6.64
N GLU A 102 0.16 16.49 -5.74
CA GLU A 102 -0.75 17.38 -5.00
C GLU A 102 0.07 18.38 -4.16
N PRO A 103 -0.30 19.67 -4.14
CA PRO A 103 0.28 20.62 -3.21
C PRO A 103 -0.24 20.29 -1.81
N LEU A 104 0.47 19.43 -1.07
CA LEU A 104 0.15 19.07 0.32
C LEU A 104 -1.36 18.82 0.57
N GLY A 105 -1.92 17.74 0.02
CA GLY A 105 -3.19 17.21 0.54
C GLY A 105 -4.18 16.60 -0.45
N ALA A 106 -4.13 15.27 -0.57
CA ALA A 106 -5.34 14.44 -0.40
C ALA A 106 -5.36 13.74 0.98
N CYS A 107 -4.20 13.75 1.65
CA CYS A 107 -3.93 13.30 3.01
C CYS A 107 -3.03 14.39 3.60
N GLY A 108 -3.53 15.14 4.59
CA GLY A 108 -2.85 16.31 5.16
C GLY A 108 -1.63 15.93 6.00
N GLU A 109 -1.56 16.43 7.25
CA GLU A 109 -0.57 15.98 8.28
C GLU A 109 -0.66 14.47 8.58
N TYR A 110 -1.76 13.83 8.17
CA TYR A 110 -2.05 12.42 8.34
C TYR A 110 -2.06 11.71 6.99
N GLY A 111 -1.48 10.51 6.92
CA GLY A 111 -1.63 9.63 5.77
C GLY A 111 -3.07 9.07 5.68
N CYS A 112 -3.44 8.57 4.51
CA CYS A 112 -4.67 7.81 4.35
C CYS A 112 -4.40 6.55 3.54
N ASP A 113 -5.11 5.48 3.89
CA ASP A 113 -5.24 4.32 3.02
C ASP A 113 -6.30 4.66 1.96
N LEU A 114 -5.86 4.82 0.71
CA LEU A 114 -6.70 5.17 -0.41
C LEU A 114 -7.03 3.90 -1.20
N SER A 115 -8.32 3.62 -1.38
CA SER A 115 -8.74 2.66 -2.40
C SER A 115 -9.15 3.43 -3.64
N CYS A 116 -8.36 3.26 -4.70
CA CYS A 116 -8.56 3.95 -5.96
C CYS A 116 -9.26 3.02 -6.97
N ASN A 117 -10.35 3.50 -7.56
CA ASN A 117 -11.09 2.81 -8.60
C ASN A 117 -11.72 3.82 -9.57
N HIS A 118 -11.75 3.50 -10.87
CA HIS A 118 -12.47 4.26 -11.91
C HIS A 118 -12.19 5.78 -11.90
N GLY A 119 -10.91 6.17 -11.83
CA GLY A 119 -10.52 7.58 -11.96
C GLY A 119 -10.84 8.45 -10.74
N GLY A 120 -11.18 7.84 -9.60
CA GLY A 120 -11.26 8.50 -8.30
C GLY A 120 -10.61 7.65 -7.20
N CYS A 121 -10.15 8.30 -6.14
CA CYS A 121 -9.68 7.65 -4.92
C CYS A 121 -10.64 8.02 -3.80
N GLN A 122 -11.10 7.01 -3.05
CA GLN A 122 -11.93 7.22 -1.87
C GLN A 122 -11.08 7.00 -0.62
N GLU A 123 -11.16 7.92 0.35
CA GLU A 123 -10.56 7.76 1.67
C GLU A 123 -11.18 6.53 2.35
N VAL A 124 -10.40 5.46 2.50
CA VAL A 124 -10.87 4.21 3.15
C VAL A 124 -10.58 4.25 4.64
N ALA A 125 -9.42 4.77 5.04
CA ALA A 125 -9.08 4.98 6.44
C ALA A 125 -8.00 6.06 6.61
N ARG A 126 -8.02 6.75 7.75
CA ARG A 126 -6.90 7.59 8.18
C ARG A 126 -5.85 6.70 8.80
N VAL A 127 -4.60 6.90 8.40
CA VAL A 127 -3.47 6.10 8.87
C VAL A 127 -2.34 7.04 9.27
N CYS A 128 -1.83 6.87 10.48
CA CYS A 128 -0.66 7.62 10.91
C CYS A 128 0.60 7.19 10.16
N PRO A 129 1.57 8.09 9.95
CA PRO A 129 2.90 7.70 9.47
C PRO A 129 3.50 6.59 10.35
N VAL A 130 4.45 5.83 9.79
CA VAL A 130 5.18 4.81 10.56
C VAL A 130 5.84 5.47 11.77
N GLY A 131 5.75 4.82 12.93
CA GLY A 131 6.24 5.36 14.21
C GLY A 131 5.22 6.23 14.97
N PHE A 132 4.00 6.38 14.46
CA PHE A 132 2.94 7.16 15.10
C PHE A 132 1.67 6.34 15.33
N SER A 133 0.94 6.67 16.39
CA SER A 133 -0.35 6.05 16.76
C SER A 133 -1.48 7.07 16.76
N MET A 134 -2.71 6.59 16.52
CA MET A 134 -3.90 7.43 16.58
C MET A 134 -4.29 7.68 18.04
N ALA A 135 -4.28 8.94 18.45
CA ALA A 135 -4.79 9.39 19.74
C ALA A 135 -6.06 10.22 19.54
N GLU A 136 -7.14 9.85 20.25
CA GLU A 136 -8.36 10.65 20.29
C GLU A 136 -8.17 11.83 21.25
N THR A 137 -8.38 13.05 20.76
CA THR A 137 -8.33 14.28 21.55
C THR A 137 -9.67 15.01 21.47
N ALA A 138 -9.88 16.00 22.34
CA ALA A 138 -11.10 16.82 22.33
C ALA A 138 -11.35 17.54 20.99
N ASN A 139 -10.32 17.67 20.13
CA ASN A 139 -10.38 18.31 18.81
C ASN A 139 -10.36 17.29 17.64
N GLY A 140 -10.52 16.00 17.92
CA GLY A 140 -10.49 14.91 16.92
C GLY A 140 -9.29 13.98 17.06
N VAL A 141 -9.09 13.12 16.05
CA VAL A 141 -7.97 12.16 16.00
C VAL A 141 -6.69 12.87 15.57
N ARG A 142 -5.61 12.68 16.33
CA ARG A 142 -4.27 13.17 16.01
C ARG A 142 -3.28 12.01 16.01
N CYS A 143 -2.25 12.11 15.19
CA CYS A 143 -1.13 11.19 15.26
C CYS A 143 -0.17 11.67 16.36
N THR A 144 0.05 10.79 17.33
CA THR A 144 1.05 11.00 18.39
C THR A 144 2.17 10.02 18.18
N ASP A 145 3.38 10.54 18.32
CA ASP A 145 4.60 9.75 18.25
C ASP A 145 4.55 8.58 19.24
N ILE A 146 4.95 7.40 18.78
CA ILE A 146 5.03 6.21 19.62
C ILE A 146 6.37 6.27 20.33
N ASP A 147 6.35 6.36 21.66
CA ASP A 147 7.57 6.28 22.45
C ASP A 147 8.06 4.83 22.49
N GLU A 148 8.86 4.42 21.50
CA GLU A 148 9.38 3.06 21.46
C GLU A 148 10.39 2.80 22.59
N CYS A 149 10.95 3.83 23.23
CA CYS A 149 11.88 3.67 24.35
C CYS A 149 11.26 3.00 25.57
N GLN A 150 9.93 2.99 25.70
CA GLN A 150 9.25 2.24 26.75
C GLN A 150 9.41 0.72 26.62
N SER A 151 9.75 0.23 25.42
CA SER A 151 9.89 -1.19 25.11
C SER A 151 11.19 -1.56 24.38
N ALA A 152 11.99 -0.57 23.97
CA ALA A 152 13.22 -0.78 23.25
C ALA A 152 14.32 -1.39 24.13
N ALA A 153 14.98 -2.42 23.60
CA ALA A 153 16.18 -2.99 24.20
C ALA A 153 17.43 -2.28 23.63
N CYS A 154 17.80 -1.14 24.21
CA CYS A 154 19.10 -0.50 24.01
C CYS A 154 20.08 -0.97 25.08
N GLU A 155 21.34 -1.23 24.71
CA GLU A 155 22.39 -1.45 25.72
C GLU A 155 22.81 -0.13 26.41
N GLY A 156 22.74 0.97 25.66
CA GLY A 156 22.97 2.33 26.16
C GLY A 156 21.68 3.07 26.49
N THR A 157 21.71 4.40 26.35
CA THR A 157 20.56 5.27 26.58
C THR A 157 19.63 5.22 25.36
N CYS A 158 18.33 4.99 25.58
CA CYS A 158 17.33 5.15 24.53
C CYS A 158 16.89 6.62 24.45
N VAL A 159 16.85 7.16 23.23
CA VAL A 159 16.35 8.50 22.93
C VAL A 159 15.18 8.35 21.96
N ASN A 160 14.01 8.78 22.41
CA ASN A 160 12.83 8.80 21.56
C ASN A 160 12.95 9.94 20.54
N THR A 161 12.64 9.66 19.28
CA THR A 161 12.75 10.61 18.16
C THR A 161 11.42 10.68 17.42
N GLU A 162 11.19 11.72 16.63
CA GLU A 162 9.96 11.81 15.86
C GLU A 162 9.89 10.71 14.79
N GLY A 163 8.91 9.80 14.91
CA GLY A 163 8.69 8.66 14.01
C GLY A 163 9.59 7.44 14.29
N GLY A 164 10.25 7.37 15.44
CA GLY A 164 11.07 6.22 15.82
C GLY A 164 11.94 6.48 17.05
N PHE A 165 13.00 5.69 17.24
CA PHE A 165 13.93 5.86 18.35
C PHE A 165 15.38 5.61 17.94
N ALA A 166 16.31 6.12 18.75
CA ALA A 166 17.74 5.88 18.63
C ALA A 166 18.32 5.38 19.95
N CYS A 167 19.32 4.49 19.87
CA CYS A 167 20.13 4.12 21.02
C CYS A 167 21.45 4.90 20.97
N GLU A 168 21.86 5.48 22.09
CA GLU A 168 23.13 6.18 22.25
C GLU A 168 24.03 5.44 23.23
N CYS A 169 25.31 5.33 22.87
CA CYS A 169 26.31 4.71 23.71
C CYS A 169 27.02 5.74 24.59
N GLY A 170 27.34 5.34 25.82
CA GLY A 170 28.13 6.16 26.74
C GLY A 170 29.56 6.41 26.23
N ALA A 171 30.30 7.26 26.94
CA ALA A 171 31.66 7.64 26.57
C ALA A 171 32.59 6.42 26.33
N GLY A 172 33.45 6.52 25.31
CA GLY A 172 34.38 5.46 24.91
C GLY A 172 33.72 4.28 24.20
N ARG A 173 32.42 4.34 23.86
CA ARG A 173 31.71 3.27 23.18
C ARG A 173 31.00 3.78 21.93
N GLU A 174 30.95 2.93 20.92
CA GLU A 174 30.32 3.21 19.62
C GLU A 174 29.08 2.33 19.42
N LEU A 175 28.10 2.86 18.70
CA LEU A 175 26.90 2.12 18.35
C LEU A 175 27.22 1.05 17.31
N SER A 176 26.85 -0.20 17.60
CA SER A 176 27.06 -1.33 16.71
C SER A 176 26.10 -1.30 15.51
N ALA A 177 26.34 -2.15 14.50
CA ALA A 177 25.58 -2.19 13.25
C ALA A 177 24.08 -2.53 13.43
N ASP A 178 23.73 -3.22 14.52
CA ASP A 178 22.36 -3.50 14.94
C ASP A 178 21.64 -2.26 15.52
N ARG A 179 22.33 -1.13 15.67
CA ARG A 179 21.83 0.14 16.22
C ARG A 179 21.26 0.04 17.64
N ARG A 180 21.63 -0.99 18.39
CA ARG A 180 21.15 -1.24 19.76
C ARG A 180 22.25 -1.57 20.75
N SER A 181 23.23 -2.35 20.31
CA SER A 181 24.37 -2.76 21.13
C SER A 181 25.47 -1.71 21.09
N CYS A 182 26.23 -1.61 22.18
CA CYS A 182 27.36 -0.70 22.30
C CYS A 182 28.65 -1.50 22.26
N ARG A 183 29.56 -1.13 21.35
CA ARG A 183 30.89 -1.71 21.29
C ARG A 183 31.89 -0.78 21.95
N ASP A 184 32.76 -1.36 22.76
CA ASP A 184 33.89 -0.63 23.31
C ASP A 184 34.87 -0.17 22.21
N THR A 185 35.32 1.08 22.30
CA THR A 185 36.32 1.65 21.40
C THR A 185 37.68 1.34 21.98
N ASP A 186 38.48 0.52 21.30
CA ASP A 186 39.83 0.22 21.79
C ASP A 186 40.77 1.39 21.49
N GLU A 187 40.88 2.33 22.43
CA GLU A 187 41.73 3.49 22.26
C GLU A 187 43.22 3.12 22.23
N CYS A 188 43.60 1.94 22.73
CA CYS A 188 44.99 1.46 22.67
C CYS A 188 45.47 1.20 21.24
N GLN A 189 44.57 1.00 20.28
CA GLN A 189 44.92 0.88 18.85
C GLN A 189 45.56 2.16 18.30
N ALA A 190 45.22 3.33 18.88
CA ALA A 190 45.83 4.61 18.52
C ALA A 190 47.18 4.85 19.23
N THR A 191 47.67 3.90 20.03
CA THR A 191 48.91 4.01 20.82
C THR A 191 49.01 5.30 21.67
N PRO A 192 48.01 5.61 22.54
CA PRO A 192 47.94 6.87 23.27
C PRO A 192 48.96 6.98 24.43
N CYS A 193 49.52 5.85 24.87
CA CYS A 193 50.42 5.74 26.02
C CYS A 193 51.89 5.63 25.61
N GLN A 194 52.80 6.21 26.39
CA GLN A 194 54.26 6.11 26.14
C GLN A 194 54.81 4.68 26.36
N HIS A 195 54.30 3.95 27.36
CA HIS A 195 54.81 2.62 27.73
C HIS A 195 53.78 1.50 27.50
N ARG A 196 52.90 1.23 28.47
CA ARG A 196 51.89 0.16 28.37
C ARG A 196 50.49 0.76 28.37
N CYS A 197 49.65 0.33 27.44
CA CYS A 197 48.23 0.66 27.36
C CYS A 197 47.41 -0.58 27.71
N GLU A 198 46.40 -0.42 28.55
CA GLU A 198 45.42 -1.47 28.87
C GLU A 198 44.02 -0.92 28.57
N ASN A 199 43.35 -1.51 27.60
CA ASN A 199 41.99 -1.15 27.21
C ASN A 199 40.98 -1.61 28.27
N SER A 200 39.91 -0.85 28.47
CA SER A 200 38.83 -1.16 29.42
C SER A 200 37.49 -0.67 28.88
N VAL A 201 36.37 -1.18 29.39
CA VAL A 201 35.06 -0.78 28.84
C VAL A 201 34.79 0.71 29.09
N GLY A 202 34.68 1.49 28.02
CA GLY A 202 34.46 2.93 27.98
C GLY A 202 35.70 3.79 28.25
N SER A 203 36.90 3.20 28.34
CA SER A 203 38.14 3.95 28.62
C SER A 203 39.41 3.12 28.45
N TYR A 204 40.56 3.71 28.72
CA TYR A 204 41.84 3.00 28.77
C TYR A 204 42.71 3.54 29.90
N ARG A 205 43.72 2.75 30.30
CA ARG A 205 44.72 3.17 31.28
C ARG A 205 46.14 2.98 30.77
N CYS A 206 46.95 4.01 30.97
CA CYS A 206 48.39 3.92 30.73
C CYS A 206 49.12 3.51 32.01
N SER A 207 50.16 2.70 31.85
CA SER A 207 51.06 2.31 32.94
C SER A 207 52.52 2.32 32.50
N CYS A 208 53.40 2.62 33.46
CA CYS A 208 54.82 2.75 33.22
C CYS A 208 55.60 1.47 33.55
N ARG A 209 56.73 1.29 32.89
CA ARG A 209 57.69 0.22 33.22
C ARG A 209 58.33 0.49 34.60
N PRO A 210 58.86 -0.54 35.28
CA PRO A 210 59.55 -0.35 36.57
C PRO A 210 60.65 0.71 36.47
N GLY A 211 60.73 1.60 37.46
CA GLY A 211 61.66 2.72 37.49
C GLY A 211 61.13 4.04 36.92
N TYR A 212 59.89 4.08 36.43
CA TYR A 212 59.22 5.29 35.93
C TYR A 212 57.89 5.51 36.64
N HIS A 213 57.47 6.77 36.73
CA HIS A 213 56.18 7.18 37.29
C HIS A 213 55.28 7.79 36.21
N LEU A 214 53.97 7.59 36.33
CA LEU A 214 53.00 8.15 35.40
C LEU A 214 52.92 9.67 35.58
N HIS A 215 53.12 10.40 34.49
CA HIS A 215 53.05 11.86 34.48
C HIS A 215 51.60 12.36 34.67
N GLY A 216 51.42 13.62 35.04
CA GLY A 216 50.09 14.21 35.30
C GLY A 216 49.14 14.22 34.10
N ASN A 217 49.67 14.12 32.87
CA ASN A 217 48.86 13.96 31.65
C ASN A 217 48.27 12.55 31.49
N ARG A 218 48.60 11.60 32.39
CA ARG A 218 48.18 10.19 32.40
C ARG A 218 48.60 9.38 31.16
N HIS A 219 49.49 9.91 30.31
CA HIS A 219 49.91 9.28 29.05
C HIS A 219 51.42 9.05 29.00
N SER A 220 52.20 9.96 29.59
CA SER A 220 53.67 9.95 29.60
C SER A 220 54.23 9.33 30.88
N CYS A 221 55.47 8.85 30.81
CA CYS A 221 56.22 8.27 31.92
C CYS A 221 57.52 9.06 32.13
N VAL A 222 57.76 9.47 33.38
CA VAL A 222 58.93 10.26 33.82
C VAL A 222 59.76 9.53 34.87
#